data_AF-A0A0Q4J609-F1
#
_entry.id   AF-A0A0Q4J609-F1
#
_cell.length_a   1.000
_cell.length_b   1.000
_cell.length_c   1.000
_cell.angle_alpha   90.00
_cell.angle_beta   90.00
_cell.angle_gamma   90.00
#
_symmetry.space_group_name_H-M   'P 1'
#
loop_
_entity.id
_entity.type
_entity.pdbx_description
1 polymer ?
#
loop_
_entity_poly.entity_id
_entity_poly.type
_entity_poly.pdbx_seq_one_letter_code
_entity_poly.pdbx_strand_id
1 'polypeptide(L)'
;MFFKRHLERMRSHFLDQFEAEGSDFLFRENMKGPPVRVTATERDAFAADFVRRVKYIIWALMVATALLCVIPVLIAPDMSKGTQKTVIGIGVGGILTLCLVSGYRAWTAPARALERRPVLGLPRSKAEIRRRAFSRMTYGQLALCLPLAALLVLPNGIGSWWTFVAGGLVAAGLVQALRKWRFERGRND
;
A
#
# COMPACT_ATOMS: atom_id res chain seq x y z
N MET A 1 -12.11 -17.40 -6.16
CA MET A 1 -12.95 -16.25 -5.70
C MET A 1 -12.15 -15.15 -4.99
N PHE A 2 -11.19 -15.49 -4.11
CA PHE A 2 -10.40 -14.52 -3.33
C PHE A 2 -9.67 -13.46 -4.18
N PHE A 3 -8.98 -13.88 -5.26
CA PHE A 3 -8.24 -12.97 -6.15
C PHE A 3 -9.11 -11.90 -6.82
N LYS A 4 -10.33 -12.26 -7.25
CA LYS A 4 -11.24 -11.30 -7.92
C LYS A 4 -11.65 -10.19 -6.96
N ARG A 5 -12.09 -10.54 -5.74
CA ARG A 5 -12.47 -9.56 -4.70
C ARG A 5 -11.30 -8.65 -4.30
N HIS A 6 -10.09 -9.21 -4.20
CA HIS A 6 -8.92 -8.41 -3.85
C HIS A 6 -8.55 -7.42 -4.96
N LEU A 7 -8.57 -7.88 -6.22
CA LEU A 7 -8.28 -7.04 -7.38
C LEU A 7 -9.33 -5.94 -7.58
N GLU A 8 -10.61 -6.24 -7.35
CA GLU A 8 -11.69 -5.25 -7.34
C GLU A 8 -11.46 -4.18 -6.26
N ARG A 9 -11.04 -4.59 -5.06
CA ARG A 9 -10.69 -3.66 -3.98
C ARG A 9 -9.48 -2.79 -4.32
N MET A 10 -8.44 -3.36 -4.95
CA MET A 10 -7.30 -2.57 -5.44
C MET A 10 -7.73 -1.58 -6.53
N ARG A 11 -8.60 -2.01 -7.45
CA ARG A 11 -9.18 -1.15 -8.48
C ARG A 11 -9.99 -0.01 -7.88
N SER A 12 -10.82 -0.27 -6.87
CA SER A 12 -11.60 0.79 -6.22
C SER A 12 -10.70 1.82 -5.53
N HIS A 13 -9.64 1.37 -4.85
CA HIS A 13 -8.63 2.27 -4.26
C HIS A 13 -7.83 3.05 -5.30
N PHE A 14 -7.58 2.47 -6.46
CA PHE A 14 -6.97 3.19 -7.57
C PHE A 14 -7.91 4.27 -8.12
N LEU A 15 -9.20 3.95 -8.26
CA LEU A 15 -10.23 4.86 -8.76
C LEU A 15 -10.55 6.01 -7.79
N ASP A 16 -10.28 5.86 -6.49
CA ASP A 16 -10.39 6.94 -5.50
C ASP A 16 -9.55 8.20 -5.84
N GLN A 17 -8.56 8.07 -6.73
CA GLN A 17 -7.73 9.18 -7.22
C GLN A 17 -8.45 10.07 -8.24
N PHE A 18 -9.59 9.62 -8.77
CA PHE A 18 -10.40 10.32 -9.75
C PHE A 18 -11.66 10.83 -9.06
N GLU A 19 -11.77 12.15 -8.93
CA GLU A 19 -12.92 12.83 -8.33
C GLU A 19 -13.88 13.23 -9.45
N ALA A 20 -15.19 12.98 -9.29
CA ALA A 20 -16.17 13.35 -10.30
C ALA A 20 -16.35 14.88 -10.35
N GLU A 21 -16.29 15.47 -11.54
CA GLU A 21 -16.53 16.89 -11.81
C GLU A 21 -17.45 17.01 -13.03
N GLY A 22 -18.77 17.03 -12.78
CA GLY A 22 -19.77 17.05 -13.85
C GLY A 22 -19.72 15.79 -14.70
N SER A 23 -19.46 15.96 -16.01
CA SER A 23 -19.31 14.85 -16.97
C SER A 23 -17.90 14.25 -17.02
N ASP A 24 -16.92 14.93 -16.42
CA ASP A 24 -15.50 14.56 -16.44
C ASP A 24 -14.98 14.19 -15.04
N PHE A 25 -13.70 13.84 -14.97
CA PHE A 25 -13.01 13.49 -13.73
C PHE A 25 -11.79 14.37 -13.50
N LEU A 26 -11.52 14.68 -12.23
CA LEU A 26 -10.28 15.28 -11.79
C LEU A 26 -9.37 14.21 -11.20
N PHE A 27 -8.26 13.95 -11.86
CA PHE A 27 -7.20 13.13 -11.32
C PHE A 27 -6.33 13.94 -10.35
N ARG A 28 -6.08 13.38 -9.17
CA ARG A 28 -5.11 13.90 -8.21
C ARG A 28 -4.14 12.81 -7.81
N GLU A 29 -2.86 13.00 -8.10
CA GLU A 29 -1.82 12.06 -7.69
C GLU A 29 -1.85 11.89 -6.16
N ASN A 30 -1.96 10.63 -5.71
CA ASN A 30 -2.07 10.26 -4.29
C ASN A 30 -3.20 11.00 -3.54
N MET A 31 -4.25 11.47 -4.26
CA MET A 31 -5.35 12.30 -3.76
C MET A 31 -4.93 13.68 -3.20
N LYS A 32 -3.69 14.12 -3.42
CA LYS A 32 -3.10 15.34 -2.84
C LYS A 32 -2.65 16.35 -3.89
N GLY A 33 -2.18 15.86 -5.05
CA GLY A 33 -1.62 16.67 -6.11
C GLY A 33 -2.59 17.70 -6.71
N PRO A 34 -2.05 18.62 -7.53
CA PRO A 34 -2.88 19.53 -8.31
C PRO A 34 -3.82 18.71 -9.23
N PRO A 35 -5.08 19.15 -9.40
CA PRO A 35 -6.06 18.41 -10.17
C PRO A 35 -5.76 18.53 -11.67
N VAL A 36 -5.86 17.41 -12.38
CA VAL A 36 -5.76 17.34 -13.83
C VAL A 36 -7.05 16.76 -14.39
N ARG A 37 -7.62 17.37 -15.44
CA ARG A 37 -8.84 16.89 -16.07
C ARG A 37 -8.60 15.63 -16.88
N VAL A 38 -9.50 14.68 -16.70
CA VAL A 38 -9.49 13.35 -17.33
C VAL A 38 -10.91 13.00 -17.73
N THR A 39 -11.07 12.50 -18.95
CA THR A 39 -12.38 12.04 -19.44
C THR A 39 -12.76 10.68 -18.83
N ALA A 40 -14.05 10.33 -18.87
CA ALA A 40 -14.52 9.02 -18.41
C ALA A 40 -13.81 7.85 -19.12
N THR A 41 -13.60 7.98 -20.43
CA THR A 41 -12.91 6.97 -21.26
C THR A 41 -11.45 6.80 -20.87
N GLU A 42 -10.74 7.89 -20.56
CA GLU A 42 -9.35 7.82 -20.11
C GLU A 42 -9.22 7.18 -18.74
N ARG A 43 -10.11 7.54 -17.80
CA ARG A 43 -10.17 6.90 -16.47
C ARG A 43 -10.33 5.39 -16.59
N ASP A 44 -11.24 4.95 -17.46
CA ASP A 44 -11.52 3.53 -17.65
C ASP A 44 -10.36 2.79 -18.33
N ALA A 45 -9.69 3.43 -19.29
CA ALA A 45 -8.46 2.91 -19.88
C ALA A 45 -7.34 2.75 -18.82
N PHE A 46 -7.12 3.76 -17.97
CA PHE A 46 -6.14 3.68 -16.88
C PHE A 46 -6.49 2.58 -15.88
N ALA A 47 -7.77 2.42 -15.53
CA ALA A 47 -8.21 1.37 -14.63
C ALA A 47 -8.01 -0.03 -15.23
N ALA A 48 -8.29 -0.21 -16.53
CA ALA A 48 -8.07 -1.47 -17.23
C ALA A 48 -6.57 -1.83 -17.29
N ASP A 49 -5.72 -0.85 -17.59
CA ASP A 49 -4.27 -1.02 -17.60
C ASP A 49 -3.70 -1.34 -16.23
N PHE A 50 -4.18 -0.67 -15.18
CA PHE A 50 -3.80 -0.94 -13.80
C PHE A 50 -4.14 -2.40 -13.43
N VAL A 51 -5.37 -2.83 -13.67
CA VAL A 51 -5.83 -4.21 -13.41
C VAL A 51 -4.96 -5.23 -14.15
N ARG A 52 -4.67 -4.97 -15.43
CA ARG A 52 -3.82 -5.84 -16.25
C ARG A 52 -2.41 -5.96 -15.66
N ARG A 53 -1.78 -4.84 -15.29
CA ARG A 53 -0.44 -4.82 -14.69
C ARG A 53 -0.40 -5.53 -13.33
N VAL A 54 -1.37 -5.25 -12.46
CA VAL A 54 -1.47 -5.92 -11.15
C VAL A 54 -1.63 -7.43 -11.30
N LYS A 55 -2.45 -7.88 -12.26
CA LYS A 55 -2.59 -9.32 -12.57
C LYS A 55 -1.24 -9.95 -12.95
N TYR A 56 -0.46 -9.29 -13.81
CA TYR A 56 0.88 -9.78 -14.17
C TYR A 56 1.85 -9.79 -12.99
N ILE A 57 1.84 -8.75 -12.14
CA ILE A 57 2.68 -8.70 -10.94
C ILE A 57 2.34 -9.85 -9.99
N ILE A 58 1.06 -10.12 -9.78
CA ILE A 58 0.61 -11.25 -8.94
C ILE A 58 1.06 -12.58 -9.52
N TRP A 59 0.88 -12.81 -10.82
CA TRP A 59 1.33 -14.04 -11.47
C TRP A 59 2.85 -14.21 -11.41
N ALA A 60 3.60 -13.15 -11.68
CA ALA A 60 5.05 -13.13 -11.56
C ALA A 60 5.51 -13.44 -10.12
N LEU A 61 4.83 -12.87 -9.12
CA LEU A 61 5.10 -13.15 -7.71
C LEU A 61 4.86 -14.63 -7.36
N MET A 62 3.76 -15.23 -7.82
CA MET A 62 3.49 -16.65 -7.59
C MET A 62 4.55 -17.55 -8.23
N VAL A 63 4.91 -17.28 -9.49
CA VAL A 63 5.94 -18.03 -10.21
C VAL A 63 7.30 -17.87 -9.54
N ALA A 64 7.71 -16.64 -9.21
CA ALA A 64 8.99 -16.38 -8.56
C ALA A 64 9.07 -17.04 -7.16
N THR A 65 7.97 -17.04 -6.41
CA THR A 65 7.90 -17.72 -5.11
C THR A 65 8.01 -19.23 -5.27
N ALA A 66 7.30 -19.82 -6.24
CA ALA A 66 7.39 -21.26 -6.51
C ALA A 66 8.83 -21.66 -6.92
N LEU A 67 9.47 -20.88 -7.79
CA LEU A 67 10.87 -21.08 -8.16
C LEU A 67 11.81 -20.96 -6.95
N LEU A 68 11.59 -19.97 -6.09
CA LEU A 68 12.39 -19.81 -4.87
C LEU A 68 12.24 -20.98 -3.90
N CYS A 69 11.09 -21.65 -3.86
CA CYS A 69 10.90 -22.84 -3.04
C CYS A 69 11.54 -24.09 -3.66
N VAL A 70 11.43 -24.27 -4.98
CA VAL A 70 11.84 -25.50 -5.68
C VAL A 70 13.34 -25.52 -5.99
N ILE A 71 13.89 -24.40 -6.48
CA ILE A 71 15.28 -24.34 -6.97
C ILE A 71 16.31 -24.70 -5.87
N PRO A 72 16.23 -24.17 -4.63
CA PRO A 72 17.20 -24.52 -3.59
C PRO A 72 17.15 -26.00 -3.20
N VAL A 73 15.97 -26.62 -3.25
CA VAL A 73 15.78 -28.04 -2.95
C VAL A 73 16.42 -28.92 -4.02
N LEU A 74 16.34 -28.52 -5.29
CA LEU A 74 16.88 -29.29 -6.41
C LEU A 74 18.39 -29.14 -6.60
N ILE A 75 18.93 -27.94 -6.41
CA ILE A 75 20.34 -27.65 -6.78
C ILE A 75 21.30 -27.94 -5.63
N ALA A 76 20.87 -27.74 -4.37
CA ALA A 76 21.80 -27.81 -3.26
C ALA A 76 21.11 -28.32 -1.96
N PRO A 77 20.74 -29.61 -1.93
CA PRO A 77 20.07 -30.22 -0.78
C PRO A 77 20.92 -30.19 0.49
N ASP A 78 22.26 -30.18 0.36
CA ASP A 78 23.21 -30.22 1.47
C ASP A 78 23.81 -28.85 1.85
N MET A 79 23.17 -27.74 1.46
CA MET A 79 23.68 -26.42 1.88
C MET A 79 23.73 -26.28 3.40
N SER A 80 24.81 -25.66 3.88
CA SER A 80 24.89 -25.23 5.27
C SER A 80 23.68 -24.34 5.62
N LYS A 81 23.16 -24.48 6.85
CA LYS A 81 22.01 -23.69 7.33
C LYS A 81 22.23 -22.17 7.20
N GLY A 82 23.49 -21.71 7.25
CA GLY A 82 23.84 -20.30 7.06
C GLY A 82 23.65 -19.84 5.62
N THR A 83 24.21 -20.59 4.66
CA THR A 83 24.10 -20.27 3.23
C THR A 83 22.66 -20.32 2.75
N GLN A 84 21.88 -21.33 3.19
CA GLN A 84 20.48 -21.45 2.82
C GLN A 84 19.64 -20.24 3.28
N LYS A 85 19.85 -19.75 4.51
CA LYS A 85 19.18 -18.55 5.02
C LYS A 85 19.52 -17.31 4.20
N THR A 86 20.78 -17.15 3.81
CA THR A 86 21.23 -16.01 2.99
C THR A 86 20.60 -16.04 1.61
N VAL A 87 20.61 -17.20 0.94
CA VAL A 87 20.01 -17.38 -0.40
C VAL A 87 18.51 -17.10 -0.38
N ILE A 88 17.78 -17.64 0.60
CA ILE A 88 16.35 -17.36 0.77
C ILE A 88 16.13 -15.88 1.07
N GLY A 89 16.91 -15.28 1.96
CA GLY A 89 16.81 -13.86 2.30
C GLY A 89 16.99 -12.95 1.08
N ILE A 90 18.02 -13.19 0.27
CA ILE A 90 18.26 -12.46 -0.98
C ILE A 90 17.12 -12.68 -1.97
N GLY A 91 16.66 -13.92 -2.14
CA GLY A 91 15.56 -14.26 -3.04
C GLY A 91 14.25 -13.56 -2.67
N VAL A 92 13.85 -13.66 -1.40
CA VAL A 92 12.64 -12.98 -0.89
C VAL A 92 12.80 -11.45 -1.02
N GLY A 93 13.94 -10.90 -0.61
CA GLY A 93 14.21 -9.47 -0.71
C GLY A 93 14.14 -8.95 -2.15
N GLY A 94 14.75 -9.68 -3.10
CA GLY A 94 14.73 -9.34 -4.53
C GLY A 94 13.33 -9.38 -5.12
N ILE A 95 12.55 -10.44 -4.82
CA ILE A 95 11.16 -10.58 -5.27
C ILE A 95 10.31 -9.44 -4.72
N LEU A 96 10.41 -9.14 -3.42
CA LEU A 96 9.66 -8.06 -2.79
C LEU A 96 10.00 -6.70 -3.39
N THR A 97 11.29 -6.38 -3.55
CA THR A 97 11.73 -5.13 -4.17
C THR A 97 11.18 -5.00 -5.60
N LEU A 98 11.26 -6.05 -6.41
CA LEU A 98 10.75 -6.03 -7.78
C LEU A 98 9.23 -5.81 -7.82
N CYS A 99 8.48 -6.46 -6.92
CA CYS A 99 7.04 -6.29 -6.80
C CYS A 99 6.66 -4.87 -6.38
N LEU A 100 7.36 -4.31 -5.39
CA LEU A 100 7.11 -2.95 -4.91
C LEU A 100 7.38 -1.90 -5.98
N VAL A 101 8.51 -2.01 -6.69
CA VAL A 101 8.86 -1.09 -7.79
C VAL A 101 7.83 -1.20 -8.92
N SER A 102 7.46 -2.42 -9.32
CA SER A 102 6.48 -2.65 -10.38
C SER A 102 5.10 -2.13 -10.00
N GLY A 103 4.67 -2.39 -8.76
CA GLY A 103 3.41 -1.91 -8.20
C GLY A 103 3.37 -0.38 -8.13
N TYR A 104 4.46 0.24 -7.66
CA TYR A 104 4.61 1.69 -7.63
C TYR A 104 4.51 2.30 -9.04
N ARG A 105 5.19 1.71 -10.03
CA ARG A 105 5.09 2.19 -11.43
C ARG A 105 3.70 2.01 -12.01
N ALA A 106 2.98 0.94 -11.66
CA ALA A 106 1.59 0.77 -12.08
C ALA A 106 0.68 1.84 -11.46
N TRP A 107 0.91 2.17 -10.19
CA TRP A 107 0.13 3.17 -9.45
C TRP A 107 0.35 4.60 -9.96
N THR A 108 1.58 4.95 -10.34
CA THR A 108 1.96 6.26 -10.88
C THR A 108 1.81 6.38 -12.39
N ALA A 109 1.27 5.35 -13.07
CA ALA A 109 1.09 5.39 -14.52
C ALA A 109 0.22 6.56 -15.01
N PRO A 110 -0.93 6.90 -14.37
CA PRO A 110 -1.73 8.05 -14.80
C PRO A 110 -0.98 9.37 -14.60
N ALA A 111 -0.28 9.54 -13.47
CA ALA A 111 0.50 10.75 -13.21
C ALA A 111 1.55 10.99 -14.31
N ARG A 112 2.27 9.93 -14.72
CA ARG A 112 3.25 10.00 -15.82
C ARG A 112 2.61 10.27 -17.18
N ALA A 113 1.41 9.75 -17.43
CA ALA A 113 0.68 10.02 -18.67
C ALA A 113 0.12 11.45 -18.72
N LEU A 114 -0.18 12.04 -17.56
CA LEU A 114 -0.82 13.34 -17.41
C LEU A 114 0.17 14.48 -17.11
N GLU A 115 1.46 14.18 -16.94
CA GLU A 115 2.51 15.15 -16.55
C GLU A 115 2.59 16.38 -17.46
N ARG A 116 2.26 16.23 -18.75
CA ARG A 116 2.29 17.31 -19.74
C ARG A 116 0.99 18.11 -19.85
N ARG A 117 -0.05 17.79 -19.06
CA ARG A 117 -1.36 18.45 -19.14
C ARG A 117 -1.43 19.67 -18.22
N PRO A 118 -2.24 20.68 -18.58
CA PRO A 118 -2.47 21.83 -17.73
C PRO A 118 -3.17 21.40 -16.42
N VAL A 119 -2.64 21.88 -15.30
CA VAL A 119 -3.25 21.74 -13.99
C VAL A 119 -4.39 22.74 -13.84
N LEU A 120 -5.54 22.30 -13.32
CA LEU A 120 -6.74 23.14 -13.22
C LEU A 120 -6.89 23.84 -11.86
N GLY A 121 -5.97 23.65 -10.93
CA GLY A 121 -6.08 24.28 -9.62
C GLY A 121 -4.94 23.97 -8.67
N LEU A 122 -5.13 24.41 -7.43
CA LEU A 122 -4.14 24.25 -6.37
C LEU A 122 -4.12 22.80 -5.82
N PRO A 123 -2.96 22.37 -5.31
CA PRO A 123 -2.87 21.14 -4.52
C PRO A 123 -3.72 21.26 -3.25
N ARG A 124 -4.16 20.12 -2.71
CA ARG A 124 -4.93 20.12 -1.46
C ARG A 124 -4.12 20.68 -0.30
N SER A 125 -4.82 21.40 0.59
CA SER A 125 -4.18 21.90 1.82
C SER A 125 -3.84 20.76 2.78
N LYS A 126 -2.80 20.96 3.61
CA LYS A 126 -2.42 19.98 4.65
C LYS A 126 -3.57 19.66 5.61
N ALA A 127 -4.46 20.62 5.87
CA ALA A 127 -5.61 20.46 6.74
C ALA A 127 -6.66 19.53 6.12
N GLU A 128 -6.99 19.71 4.83
CA GLU A 128 -7.94 18.85 4.11
C GLU A 128 -7.43 17.41 4.00
N ILE A 129 -6.14 17.24 3.73
CA ILE A 129 -5.50 15.92 3.66
C ILE A 129 -5.63 15.21 5.00
N ARG A 130 -5.35 15.91 6.10
CA ARG A 130 -5.46 15.38 7.46
C ARG A 130 -6.91 15.00 7.79
N ARG A 131 -7.87 15.86 7.40
CA ARG A 131 -9.31 15.63 7.55
C ARG A 131 -9.75 14.34 6.86
N ARG A 132 -9.32 14.14 5.62
CA ARG A 132 -9.65 12.96 4.81
C ARG A 132 -8.95 11.69 5.31
N ALA A 133 -7.72 11.82 5.82
CA ALA A 133 -7.02 10.70 6.43
C ALA A 133 -7.76 10.20 7.68
N PHE A 134 -8.17 11.10 8.59
CA PHE A 134 -8.91 10.72 9.79
C PHE A 134 -10.30 10.17 9.50
N SER A 135 -11.00 10.68 8.48
CA SER A 135 -12.33 10.16 8.11
C SER A 135 -12.29 8.76 7.50
N ARG A 136 -11.20 8.38 6.82
CA ARG A 136 -11.02 7.03 6.24
C ARG A 136 -10.35 6.03 7.19
N MET A 137 -9.70 6.51 8.25
CA MET A 137 -8.99 5.65 9.19
C MET A 137 -9.98 4.85 10.05
N THR A 138 -9.88 3.52 10.05
CA THR A 138 -10.74 2.69 10.89
C THR A 138 -10.08 2.41 12.23
N TYR A 139 -10.87 2.34 13.31
CA TYR A 139 -10.34 1.94 14.62
C TYR A 139 -9.74 0.53 14.60
N GLY A 140 -10.21 -0.35 13.70
CA GLY A 140 -9.61 -1.66 13.46
C GLY A 140 -8.16 -1.60 12.97
N GLN A 141 -7.80 -0.64 12.10
CA GLN A 141 -6.40 -0.46 11.66
C GLN A 141 -5.49 0.01 12.80
N LEU A 142 -6.03 0.75 13.77
CA LEU A 142 -5.31 1.16 14.98
C LEU A 142 -5.13 -0.01 15.94
N ALA A 143 -6.14 -0.88 16.04
CA ALA A 143 -6.07 -2.08 16.87
C ALA A 143 -5.00 -3.07 16.37
N LEU A 144 -4.65 -3.05 15.07
CA LEU A 144 -3.57 -3.87 14.51
C LEU A 144 -2.19 -3.55 15.11
N CYS A 145 -2.00 -2.39 15.75
CA CYS A 145 -0.77 -2.08 16.47
C CYS A 145 -0.50 -3.10 17.61
N LEU A 146 -1.54 -3.63 18.25
CA LEU A 146 -1.42 -4.57 19.36
C LEU A 146 -0.87 -5.94 18.93
N PRO A 147 -1.44 -6.66 17.95
CA PRO A 147 -0.88 -7.93 17.49
C PRO A 147 0.49 -7.74 16.83
N LEU A 148 0.76 -6.62 16.15
CA LEU A 148 2.09 -6.37 15.58
C LEU A 148 3.15 -6.18 16.68
N ALA A 149 2.82 -5.45 17.74
CA ALA A 149 3.68 -5.29 18.91
C ALA A 149 3.92 -6.64 19.60
N ALA A 150 2.89 -7.46 19.76
CA ALA A 150 3.03 -8.81 20.31
C ALA A 150 3.97 -9.68 19.45
N LEU A 151 3.84 -9.61 18.12
CA LEU A 151 4.69 -10.37 17.19
C LEU A 151 6.17 -9.95 17.24
N LEU A 152 6.46 -8.71 17.63
CA LEU A 152 7.82 -8.22 17.86
C LEU A 152 8.40 -8.66 19.21
N VAL A 153 7.57 -8.73 20.26
CA VAL A 153 8.03 -9.07 21.62
C VAL A 153 8.13 -10.57 21.85
N LEU A 154 7.16 -11.37 21.38
CA LEU A 154 7.09 -12.81 21.63
C LEU A 154 8.36 -13.60 21.22
N PRO A 155 8.95 -13.40 20.03
CA PRO A 155 10.15 -14.15 19.64
C PRO A 155 11.45 -13.56 20.19
N ASN A 156 11.46 -12.29 20.59
CA ASN A 156 12.68 -11.58 21.03
C ASN A 156 12.81 -11.48 22.56
N GLY A 157 11.74 -11.75 23.31
CA GLY A 157 11.70 -11.66 24.77
C GLY A 157 11.50 -10.24 25.29
N ILE A 158 10.93 -10.16 26.51
CA ILE A 158 10.77 -8.90 27.25
C ILE A 158 12.15 -8.47 27.75
N GLY A 159 12.61 -7.29 27.31
CA GLY A 159 13.96 -6.77 27.62
C GLY A 159 14.86 -6.58 26.40
N SER A 160 14.45 -7.10 25.23
CA SER A 160 15.10 -6.77 23.95
C SER A 160 14.83 -5.33 23.51
N TRP A 161 15.71 -4.74 22.69
CA TRP A 161 15.47 -3.45 22.02
C TRP A 161 14.12 -3.40 21.30
N TRP A 162 13.66 -4.55 20.78
CA TRP A 162 12.35 -4.71 20.14
C TRP A 162 11.17 -4.39 21.06
N THR A 163 11.34 -4.47 22.38
CA THR A 163 10.32 -4.07 23.38
C THR A 163 10.06 -2.57 23.31
N PHE A 164 11.10 -1.73 23.13
CA PHE A 164 10.93 -0.29 22.97
C PHE A 164 10.23 0.05 21.65
N VAL A 165 10.57 -0.67 20.57
CA VAL A 165 9.92 -0.52 19.27
C VAL A 165 8.43 -0.89 19.36
N ALA A 166 8.12 -2.02 20.01
CA ALA A 166 6.76 -2.47 20.24
C ALA A 166 5.97 -1.49 21.11
N GLY A 167 6.54 -1.02 22.22
CA GLY A 167 5.94 0.00 23.09
C GLY A 167 5.67 1.32 22.36
N GLY A 168 6.61 1.78 21.54
CA GLY A 168 6.43 2.95 20.68
C GLY A 168 5.30 2.77 19.66
N LEU A 169 5.17 1.58 19.09
CA LEU A 169 4.11 1.25 18.13
C LEU A 169 2.71 1.26 18.78
N VAL A 170 2.58 0.74 19.99
CA VAL A 170 1.34 0.80 20.79
C VAL A 170 1.02 2.25 21.18
N ALA A 171 2.00 3.00 21.67
CA ALA A 171 1.83 4.41 22.03
C ALA A 171 1.40 5.25 20.82
N ALA A 172 2.02 5.04 19.65
CA ALA A 172 1.65 5.72 18.41
C ALA A 172 0.21 5.37 17.98
N GLY A 173 -0.18 4.10 18.08
CA GLY A 173 -1.56 3.66 17.82
C GLY A 173 -2.56 4.35 18.74
N LEU A 174 -2.25 4.42 20.04
CA LEU A 174 -3.11 5.04 21.05
C LEU A 174 -3.23 6.57 20.84
N VAL A 175 -2.12 7.24 20.55
CA VAL A 175 -2.11 8.67 20.20
C VAL A 175 -2.94 8.93 18.95
N GLN A 176 -2.84 8.09 17.91
CA GLN A 176 -3.66 8.25 16.71
C GLN A 176 -5.14 7.97 16.97
N ALA A 177 -5.48 7.00 17.83
CA ALA A 177 -6.84 6.73 18.27
C ALA A 177 -7.45 7.94 18.99
N LEU A 178 -6.70 8.55 19.92
CA LEU A 178 -7.12 9.75 20.64
C LEU A 178 -7.27 10.95 19.70
N ARG A 179 -6.34 11.15 18.76
CA ARG A 179 -6.43 12.21 17.75
C ARG A 179 -7.68 12.04 16.88
N LYS A 180 -7.96 10.80 16.47
CA LYS A 180 -9.17 10.48 15.69
C LYS A 180 -10.44 10.75 16.49
N TRP A 181 -10.49 10.30 17.74
CA TRP A 181 -11.64 10.51 18.63
C TRP A 181 -11.93 12.00 18.88
N ARG A 182 -10.90 12.82 19.10
CA ARG A 182 -11.05 14.28 19.22
C ARG A 182 -11.59 14.91 17.93
N PHE A 183 -11.12 14.43 16.78
CA PHE A 183 -11.59 14.89 15.47
C PHE A 183 -13.07 14.54 15.23
N GLU A 184 -13.52 13.36 15.67
CA GLU A 184 -14.93 12.96 15.56
C GLU A 184 -15.84 13.77 16.50
N ARG A 185 -15.39 14.10 17.71
CA ARG A 185 -16.14 14.98 18.64
C ARG A 185 -16.33 16.39 18.10
N GLY A 186 -15.28 17.04 17.63
CA GLY A 186 -15.36 18.40 17.07
C GLY A 186 -16.11 18.52 15.73
N ARG A 187 -16.72 17.44 15.24
CA ARG A 187 -17.61 17.43 14.06
C ARG A 187 -19.10 17.41 14.44
N ASN A 188 -19.41 17.08 15.70
CA ASN A 188 -20.78 16.96 16.21
C ASN A 188 -21.23 18.17 17.05
N ASP A 189 -20.33 19.14 17.26
CA ASP A 189 -20.62 20.50 17.74
C ASP A 189 -20.76 21.44 16.53
#